data_AF-A0ABD3PHM2-F1
#
_entry.id   AF-A0ABD3PHM2-F1
#
_cell.length_a   1.000
_cell.length_b   1.000
_cell.length_c   1.000
_cell.angle_alpha   90.00
_cell.angle_beta   90.00
_cell.angle_gamma   90.00
#
_symmetry.space_group_name_H-M   'P 1'
#
loop_
_entity.id
_entity.type
_entity.pdbx_description
1 polymer ?
#
loop_
_entity_poly.entity_id
_entity_poly.type
_entity_poly.pdbx_seq_one_letter_code
_entity_poly.pdbx_strand_id
1 'polypeptide(L)'
;MDEIQAAAEIIVPSLPPEDEIQHAVNAAVEEMTEKPKRIHRAKPLTPKQAVTKFWNRGIYVIFNDDLDVDPNHGGERKSKYIVRCRCSPACKTSFASWDSYAYNRHFSYKKHLKWEGMRKESGWDEGEAYRDFVKFIEMTLEDSEEEEEEEEHVRGRKRGRKSVDAKALNVQLDSKSVNKPSEERRKQELHYMNLWREARSELKAMRQELKEEKVAEAIEELKADIVGLKKKKEEWARLLGIEGCDV
;
A
#
# COMPACT_ATOMS: atom_id res chain seq x y z
N MET A 1 31.69 -69.90 -41.11
CA MET A 1 31.36 -68.53 -41.53
C MET A 1 29.87 -68.53 -41.75
N ASP A 2 29.10 -68.24 -40.70
CA ASP A 2 27.64 -68.26 -40.76
C ASP A 2 27.15 -66.81 -40.71
N GLU A 3 26.61 -66.36 -41.84
CA GLU A 3 26.02 -65.04 -42.01
C GLU A 3 24.66 -64.99 -41.32
N ILE A 4 24.57 -64.22 -40.23
CA ILE A 4 23.30 -63.89 -39.58
C ILE A 4 22.64 -62.76 -40.38
N GLN A 5 21.70 -63.11 -41.26
CA GLN A 5 20.79 -62.14 -41.87
C GLN A 5 19.69 -61.76 -40.88
N ALA A 6 19.91 -60.66 -40.15
CA ALA A 6 18.87 -60.03 -39.34
C ALA A 6 17.95 -59.21 -40.26
N ALA A 7 16.80 -59.79 -40.62
CA ALA A 7 15.73 -59.07 -41.29
C ALA A 7 15.08 -58.11 -40.27
N ALA A 8 15.34 -56.80 -40.43
CA ALA A 8 14.60 -55.78 -39.72
C ALA A 8 13.19 -55.69 -40.31
N GLU A 9 12.20 -56.24 -39.62
CA GLU A 9 10.80 -55.96 -39.91
C GLU A 9 10.52 -54.48 -39.69
N ILE A 10 10.33 -53.76 -40.80
CA ILE A 10 9.86 -52.39 -40.79
C ILE A 10 8.40 -52.45 -40.37
N ILE A 11 8.15 -52.26 -39.08
CA ILE A 11 6.81 -52.08 -38.54
C ILE A 11 6.26 -50.77 -39.12
N VAL A 12 5.42 -50.88 -40.15
CA VAL A 12 4.66 -49.75 -40.67
C VAL A 12 3.62 -49.41 -39.60
N PRO A 13 3.65 -48.21 -39.00
CA PRO A 13 2.66 -47.82 -38.02
C PRO A 13 1.27 -47.90 -38.66
N SER A 14 0.39 -48.71 -38.08
CA SER A 14 -1.01 -48.74 -38.49
C SER A 14 -1.57 -47.34 -38.34
N LEU A 15 -2.04 -46.76 -39.45
CA LEU A 15 -2.72 -45.47 -39.41
C LEU A 15 -3.95 -45.61 -38.51
N PRO A 16 -4.23 -44.60 -37.65
CA PRO A 16 -5.42 -44.61 -36.84
C PRO A 16 -6.67 -44.61 -37.76
N PRO A 17 -7.76 -45.26 -37.33
CA PRO A 17 -9.00 -45.31 -38.10
C PRO A 17 -9.53 -43.89 -38.36
N GLU A 18 -10.16 -43.69 -39.52
CA GLU A 18 -10.62 -42.38 -40.01
C GLU A 18 -11.54 -41.66 -39.00
N ASP A 19 -12.29 -42.42 -38.20
CA ASP A 19 -13.16 -41.90 -37.15
C ASP A 19 -12.40 -41.21 -36.00
N GLU A 20 -11.21 -41.70 -35.65
CA GLU A 20 -10.35 -41.08 -34.63
C GLU A 20 -9.75 -39.76 -35.14
N ILE A 21 -9.40 -39.70 -36.43
CA ILE A 21 -8.90 -38.50 -37.07
C ILE A 21 -10.00 -37.43 -37.08
N GLN A 22 -11.23 -37.79 -37.45
CA GLN A 22 -12.34 -36.85 -37.50
C GLN A 22 -12.73 -36.33 -36.10
N HIS A 23 -12.69 -37.19 -35.07
CA HIS A 23 -12.93 -36.78 -33.69
C HIS A 23 -11.83 -35.82 -33.20
N ALA A 24 -10.56 -36.08 -33.49
CA ALA A 24 -9.46 -35.21 -33.13
C ALA A 24 -9.54 -33.83 -33.82
N VAL A 25 -9.91 -33.80 -35.10
CA VAL A 25 -10.13 -32.55 -35.85
C VAL A 25 -11.29 -31.75 -35.26
N ASN A 26 -12.42 -32.41 -34.96
CA ASN A 26 -13.58 -31.73 -34.37
C ASN A 26 -13.26 -31.18 -32.96
N ALA A 27 -12.52 -31.93 -32.14
CA ALA A 27 -12.07 -31.46 -30.82
C ALA A 27 -11.12 -30.25 -30.91
N ALA A 28 -10.20 -30.26 -31.89
CA ALA A 28 -9.30 -29.12 -32.13
C ALA A 28 -10.06 -27.88 -32.63
N VAL A 29 -11.10 -28.06 -33.45
CA VAL A 29 -11.96 -26.96 -33.93
C VAL A 29 -12.82 -26.40 -32.78
N GLU A 30 -13.33 -27.24 -31.88
CA GLU A 30 -14.03 -26.78 -30.68
C GLU A 30 -13.09 -25.99 -29.75
N GLU A 31 -11.86 -26.45 -29.54
CA GLU A 31 -10.85 -25.73 -28.74
C GLU A 31 -10.48 -24.37 -29.35
N MET A 32 -10.43 -24.28 -30.69
CA MET A 32 -10.18 -23.01 -31.40
C MET A 32 -11.37 -22.04 -31.42
N THR A 33 -12.57 -22.50 -31.08
CA THR A 33 -13.80 -21.66 -31.06
C THR A 33 -14.24 -21.24 -29.67
N GLU A 34 -13.60 -21.73 -28.59
CA GLU A 34 -13.74 -21.15 -27.26
C GLU A 34 -13.22 -19.72 -27.26
N LYS A 35 -14.17 -18.77 -27.31
CA LYS A 35 -13.87 -17.33 -27.20
C LYS A 35 -13.01 -17.12 -25.96
N PRO A 36 -11.86 -16.43 -26.07
CA PRO A 36 -10.95 -16.24 -24.94
C PRO A 36 -11.75 -15.69 -23.76
N LYS A 37 -11.79 -16.46 -22.67
CA LYS A 37 -12.47 -16.07 -21.44
C LYS A 37 -12.01 -14.67 -21.11
N ARG A 38 -12.95 -13.72 -21.07
CA ARG A 38 -12.66 -12.31 -20.79
C ARG A 38 -11.95 -12.26 -19.44
N ILE A 39 -10.63 -12.05 -19.47
CA ILE A 39 -9.83 -11.88 -18.27
C ILE A 39 -10.47 -10.71 -17.53
N HIS A 40 -11.01 -10.98 -16.34
CA HIS A 40 -11.56 -9.93 -15.50
C HIS A 40 -10.48 -8.88 -15.33
N ARG A 41 -10.74 -7.66 -15.81
CA ARG A 41 -9.80 -6.56 -15.67
C ARG A 41 -9.50 -6.41 -14.17
N ALA A 42 -8.22 -6.36 -13.83
CA ALA A 42 -7.82 -6.25 -12.45
C ALA A 42 -8.42 -4.95 -11.87
N LYS A 43 -8.83 -5.01 -10.60
CA LYS A 43 -9.40 -3.83 -9.93
C LYS A 43 -8.33 -2.73 -9.87
N PRO A 44 -8.70 -1.46 -10.11
CA PRO A 44 -7.80 -0.34 -9.86
C PRO A 44 -7.26 -0.38 -8.43
N LEU A 45 -5.99 -0.02 -8.27
CA LEU A 45 -5.38 0.08 -6.95
C LEU A 45 -5.91 1.32 -6.25
N THR A 46 -6.17 1.19 -4.94
CA THR A 46 -6.40 2.36 -4.11
C THR A 46 -5.13 3.20 -4.01
N PRO A 47 -5.21 4.51 -3.71
CA PRO A 47 -4.02 5.34 -3.49
C PRO A 47 -3.06 4.72 -2.48
N LYS A 48 -3.58 4.18 -1.36
CA LYS A 48 -2.81 3.46 -0.35
C LYS A 48 -2.02 2.31 -0.94
N GLN A 49 -2.68 1.43 -1.69
CA GLN A 49 -2.03 0.28 -2.33
C GLN A 49 -0.98 0.70 -3.36
N ALA A 50 -1.29 1.71 -4.18
CA ALA A 50 -0.39 2.20 -5.22
C ALA A 50 0.90 2.75 -4.61
N VAL A 51 0.79 3.61 -3.59
CA VAL A 51 1.94 4.22 -2.93
C VAL A 51 2.75 3.16 -2.19
N THR A 52 2.13 2.30 -1.37
CA THR A 52 2.84 1.23 -0.65
C THR A 52 3.63 0.32 -1.58
N LYS A 53 3.11 0.05 -2.78
CA LYS A 53 3.77 -0.83 -3.74
C LYS A 53 4.84 -0.13 -4.60
N PHE A 54 4.68 1.16 -4.91
CA PHE A 54 5.46 1.84 -5.94
C PHE A 54 6.12 3.16 -5.50
N TRP A 55 6.14 3.50 -4.22
CA TRP A 55 6.76 4.73 -3.70
C TRP A 55 8.23 4.86 -4.15
N ASN A 56 9.00 3.77 -4.07
CA ASN A 56 10.40 3.73 -4.48
C ASN A 56 10.63 4.00 -5.98
N ARG A 57 9.58 3.87 -6.81
CA ARG A 57 9.65 4.15 -8.25
C ARG A 57 9.34 5.62 -8.57
N GLY A 58 9.10 6.46 -7.57
CA GLY A 58 8.83 7.89 -7.73
C GLY A 58 7.34 8.22 -7.84
N ILE A 59 6.49 7.39 -7.23
CA ILE A 59 5.08 7.72 -7.01
C ILE A 59 4.96 8.54 -5.73
N TYR A 60 4.14 9.58 -5.78
CA TYR A 60 3.83 10.44 -4.64
C TYR A 60 2.36 10.85 -4.68
N VAL A 61 1.85 11.35 -3.57
CA VAL A 61 0.47 11.81 -3.44
C VAL A 61 0.47 13.31 -3.27
N ILE A 62 -0.45 13.98 -3.96
CA ILE A 62 -0.76 15.38 -3.76
C ILE A 62 -2.10 15.43 -3.03
N PHE A 63 -2.13 16.16 -1.92
CA PHE A 63 -3.32 16.46 -1.16
C PHE A 63 -3.98 17.68 -1.77
N ASN A 64 -5.26 17.58 -2.08
CA ASN A 64 -6.04 18.70 -2.63
C ASN A 64 -6.72 19.46 -1.48
N ASP A 65 -5.98 19.87 -0.47
CA ASP A 65 -6.58 20.59 0.66
C ASP A 65 -7.00 22.02 0.27
N ASP A 66 -6.42 22.58 -0.82
CA ASP A 66 -6.64 23.97 -1.26
C ASP A 66 -7.23 24.12 -2.68
N LEU A 67 -7.57 23.03 -3.38
CA LEU A 67 -8.08 23.14 -4.76
C LEU A 67 -9.60 23.31 -4.76
N ASP A 68 -10.02 24.57 -4.83
CA ASP A 68 -11.34 25.01 -5.27
C ASP A 68 -11.89 24.07 -6.35
N VAL A 69 -13.08 23.55 -6.06
CA VAL A 69 -13.90 22.70 -6.93
C VAL A 69 -13.78 23.18 -8.38
N ASP A 70 -13.02 22.45 -9.19
CA ASP A 70 -12.84 22.77 -10.62
C ASP A 70 -14.23 22.80 -11.28
N PRO A 71 -14.76 23.99 -11.64
CA PRO A 71 -16.17 24.16 -12.02
C PRO A 71 -16.50 23.45 -13.33
N ASN A 72 -15.48 23.03 -14.10
CA ASN A 72 -15.63 22.31 -15.35
C ASN A 72 -15.74 20.78 -15.19
N HIS A 73 -15.58 20.23 -13.98
CA HIS A 73 -15.60 18.78 -13.73
C HIS A 73 -16.81 18.31 -12.90
N GLY A 74 -17.98 18.92 -13.12
CA GLY A 74 -19.28 18.27 -12.87
C GLY A 74 -19.59 17.85 -11.42
N GLY A 75 -18.92 18.40 -10.42
CA GLY A 75 -19.25 18.20 -9.00
C GLY A 75 -18.94 16.80 -8.44
N GLU A 76 -18.25 15.92 -9.18
CA GLU A 76 -17.72 14.69 -8.59
C GLU A 76 -16.63 15.06 -7.58
N ARG A 77 -16.85 14.71 -6.30
CA ARG A 77 -15.84 14.85 -5.25
C ARG A 77 -14.59 14.09 -5.71
N LYS A 78 -13.59 14.82 -6.25
CA LYS A 78 -12.27 14.25 -6.53
C LYS A 78 -11.78 13.67 -5.21
N SER A 79 -11.22 12.46 -5.27
CA SER A 79 -10.57 11.85 -4.13
C SER A 79 -9.64 12.86 -3.46
N LYS A 80 -9.68 12.95 -2.12
CA LYS A 80 -8.79 13.79 -1.27
C LYS A 80 -7.32 13.70 -1.70
N TYR A 81 -6.97 12.56 -2.29
CA TYR A 81 -5.65 12.17 -2.76
C TYR A 81 -5.60 12.09 -4.29
N ILE A 82 -4.58 12.72 -4.90
CA ILE A 82 -4.19 12.48 -6.29
C ILE A 82 -2.81 11.82 -6.32
N VAL A 83 -2.76 10.58 -6.78
CA VAL A 83 -1.49 9.87 -7.03
C VAL A 83 -0.85 10.42 -8.31
N ARG A 84 0.44 10.74 -8.26
CA ARG A 84 1.24 11.24 -9.39
C ARG A 84 2.56 10.50 -9.51
N CYS A 85 3.16 10.55 -10.70
CA CYS A 85 4.51 10.04 -10.98
C CYS A 85 5.49 11.21 -11.19
N ARG A 86 6.67 11.15 -10.56
CA ARG A 86 7.75 12.15 -10.72
C ARG A 86 8.48 12.05 -12.07
N CYS A 87 8.16 11.06 -12.89
CA CYS A 87 8.83 10.78 -14.16
C CYS A 87 8.68 11.87 -15.24
N SER A 88 7.80 12.87 -15.08
CA SER A 88 7.80 14.12 -15.85
C SER A 88 6.63 14.99 -15.39
N PRO A 89 6.75 16.33 -15.38
CA PRO A 89 5.61 17.24 -15.24
C PRO A 89 4.52 17.00 -16.31
N ALA A 90 4.94 16.51 -17.48
CA ALA A 90 4.04 16.13 -18.58
C ALA A 90 3.52 14.70 -18.46
N CYS A 91 3.74 13.99 -17.36
CA CYS A 91 3.05 12.74 -17.07
C CYS A 91 1.58 13.03 -16.77
N LYS A 92 0.81 13.23 -17.84
CA LYS A 92 -0.62 13.58 -17.81
C LYS A 92 -1.51 12.40 -17.43
N THR A 93 -0.96 11.23 -17.19
CA THR A 93 -1.76 10.05 -16.96
C THR A 93 -2.40 10.16 -15.59
N SER A 94 -3.74 10.21 -15.55
CA SER A 94 -4.47 10.09 -14.30
C SER A 94 -4.31 8.65 -13.80
N PHE A 95 -3.72 8.52 -12.61
CA PHE A 95 -3.38 7.23 -12.00
C PHE A 95 -4.56 6.62 -11.23
N ALA A 96 -5.69 7.34 -11.12
CA ALA A 96 -6.85 6.94 -10.32
C ALA A 96 -7.53 5.65 -10.81
N SER A 97 -7.37 5.30 -12.09
CA SER A 97 -7.96 4.10 -12.70
C SER A 97 -6.98 2.96 -12.92
N TRP A 98 -5.75 3.07 -12.41
CA TRP A 98 -4.70 2.11 -12.73
C TRP A 98 -4.72 0.91 -11.80
N ASP A 99 -4.69 -0.27 -12.42
CA ASP A 99 -4.40 -1.53 -11.73
C ASP A 99 -2.88 -1.75 -11.61
N SER A 100 -2.49 -2.81 -10.91
CA SER A 100 -1.07 -3.14 -10.75
C SER A 100 -0.33 -3.38 -12.08
N TYR A 101 -1.02 -3.83 -13.12
CA TYR A 101 -0.41 -4.08 -14.43
C TYR A 101 -0.11 -2.76 -15.15
N ALA A 102 -1.04 -1.81 -15.14
CA ALA A 102 -0.86 -0.48 -15.70
C ALA A 102 0.32 0.25 -15.07
N TYR A 103 0.47 0.20 -13.74
CA TYR A 103 1.65 0.74 -13.04
C TYR A 103 2.94 0.07 -13.52
N ASN A 104 3.02 -1.25 -13.50
CA ASN A 104 4.21 -1.98 -13.95
C ASN A 104 4.59 -1.65 -15.39
N ARG A 105 3.60 -1.58 -16.29
CA ARG A 105 3.79 -1.22 -17.70
C ARG A 105 4.26 0.22 -17.86
N HIS A 106 3.78 1.14 -17.03
CA HIS A 106 4.25 2.52 -17.04
C HIS A 106 5.73 2.62 -16.67
N PHE A 107 6.14 1.93 -15.60
CA PHE A 107 7.53 1.93 -15.15
C PHE A 107 8.50 1.23 -16.12
N SER A 108 7.99 0.34 -16.99
CA SER A 108 8.80 -0.28 -18.03
C SER A 108 8.98 0.57 -19.28
N TYR A 109 8.29 1.72 -19.41
CA TYR A 109 8.46 2.59 -20.57
C TYR A 109 9.85 3.24 -20.61
N LYS A 110 10.45 3.29 -21.80
CA LYS A 110 11.77 3.91 -22.04
C LYS A 110 11.88 5.32 -21.45
N LYS A 111 10.81 6.13 -21.56
CA LYS A 111 10.77 7.48 -20.98
C LYS A 111 10.88 7.46 -19.46
N HIS A 112 10.20 6.54 -18.79
CA HIS A 112 10.29 6.39 -17.34
C HIS A 112 11.69 5.91 -16.92
N LEU A 113 12.20 4.87 -17.57
CA LEU A 113 13.54 4.33 -17.30
C LEU A 113 14.63 5.39 -17.45
N LYS A 114 14.57 6.23 -18.48
CA LYS A 114 15.49 7.36 -18.65
C LYS A 114 15.43 8.33 -17.48
N TRP A 115 14.23 8.67 -17.01
CA TRP A 115 14.03 9.54 -15.86
C TRP A 115 14.47 8.92 -14.53
N GLU A 116 14.26 7.62 -14.36
CA GLU A 116 14.74 6.88 -13.20
C GLU A 116 16.28 6.85 -13.15
N GLY A 117 16.94 6.66 -14.30
CA GLY A 117 18.39 6.77 -14.43
C GLY A 117 18.90 8.17 -14.04
N MET A 118 18.32 9.22 -14.64
CA MET A 118 18.67 10.61 -14.31
C MET A 118 18.46 10.95 -12.83
N ARG A 119 17.39 10.43 -12.20
CA ARG A 119 17.14 10.59 -10.75
C ARG A 119 18.24 9.97 -9.90
N LYS A 120 18.65 8.74 -10.24
CA LYS A 120 19.70 8.03 -9.50
C LYS A 120 21.03 8.75 -9.64
N GLU A 121 21.34 9.26 -10.82
CA GLU A 121 22.56 10.03 -11.09
C GLU A 121 22.56 11.40 -10.40
N SER A 122 21.40 12.06 -10.28
CA SER A 122 21.29 13.37 -9.61
C SER A 122 21.40 13.30 -8.08
N GLY A 123 21.73 12.13 -7.50
CA GLY A 123 21.78 11.94 -6.06
C GLY A 123 20.43 12.13 -5.40
N TRP A 124 19.34 11.76 -6.09
CA TRP A 124 18.00 11.91 -5.53
C TRP A 124 17.92 11.13 -4.22
N ASP A 125 17.55 11.87 -3.16
CA ASP A 125 17.45 11.36 -1.81
C ASP A 125 16.26 10.39 -1.73
N GLU A 126 16.53 9.09 -1.77
CA GLU A 126 15.52 8.06 -1.45
C GLU A 126 14.87 8.34 -0.09
N GLY A 127 15.56 9.04 0.81
CA GLY A 127 15.02 9.56 2.06
C GLY A 127 13.88 10.55 1.89
N GLU A 128 13.89 11.42 0.87
CA GLU A 128 12.77 12.33 0.58
C GLU A 128 11.53 11.55 0.13
N ALA A 129 11.71 10.60 -0.78
CA ALA A 129 10.65 9.70 -1.22
C ALA A 129 10.02 8.93 -0.05
N TYR A 130 10.88 8.44 0.83
CA TYR A 130 10.48 7.68 1.99
C TYR A 130 9.75 8.56 3.01
N ARG A 131 10.22 9.81 3.24
CA ARG A 131 9.51 10.80 4.07
C ARG A 131 8.11 11.09 3.53
N ASP A 132 7.96 11.31 2.22
CA ASP A 132 6.67 11.52 1.58
C ASP A 132 5.75 10.29 1.73
N PHE A 133 6.31 9.09 1.57
CA PHE A 133 5.60 7.84 1.79
C PHE A 133 5.09 7.69 3.22
N VAL A 134 5.98 7.88 4.21
CA VAL A 134 5.63 7.78 5.64
C VAL A 134 4.54 8.79 5.99
N LYS A 135 4.70 10.06 5.57
CA LYS A 135 3.70 11.11 5.80
C LYS A 135 2.34 10.71 5.23
N PHE A 136 2.29 10.16 4.01
CA PHE A 136 1.04 9.70 3.42
C PHE A 136 0.42 8.51 4.18
N ILE A 137 1.24 7.55 4.62
CA ILE A 137 0.74 6.43 5.41
C ILE A 137 0.19 6.91 6.76
N GLU A 138 0.89 7.80 7.45
CA GLU A 138 0.45 8.41 8.71
C GLU A 138 -0.92 9.09 8.54
N MET A 139 -1.07 9.95 7.53
CA MET A 139 -2.34 10.63 7.26
C MET A 139 -3.49 9.67 6.91
N THR A 140 -3.21 8.61 6.15
CA THR A 140 -4.25 7.60 5.82
C THR A 140 -4.55 6.60 6.94
N LEU A 141 -3.78 6.60 8.03
CA LEU A 141 -4.10 5.84 9.23
C LEU A 141 -5.06 6.62 10.12
N GLU A 142 -4.83 7.94 10.27
CA GLU A 142 -5.72 8.84 11.01
C GLU A 142 -7.14 8.84 10.42
N ASP A 143 -7.28 8.96 9.09
CA ASP A 143 -8.59 8.89 8.42
C ASP A 143 -9.30 7.52 8.59
N SER A 144 -8.55 6.42 8.79
CA SER A 144 -9.13 5.07 8.91
C SER A 144 -9.70 4.80 10.30
N GLU A 145 -9.19 5.46 11.33
CA GLU A 145 -9.70 5.36 12.70
C GLU A 145 -11.00 6.17 12.85
N GLU A 146 -11.10 7.33 12.19
CA GLU A 146 -12.33 8.13 12.14
C GLU A 146 -13.46 7.44 11.34
N GLU A 147 -13.17 6.78 10.22
CA GLU A 147 -14.17 6.03 9.44
C GLU A 147 -14.70 4.80 10.20
N GLU A 148 -13.89 4.13 11.03
CA GLU A 148 -14.36 3.01 11.86
C GLU A 148 -15.29 3.47 13.00
N GLU A 149 -15.02 4.63 13.62
CA GLU A 149 -15.91 5.23 14.62
C GLU A 149 -17.25 5.71 14.02
N GLU A 150 -17.25 6.28 12.81
CA GLU A 150 -18.48 6.65 12.11
C GLU A 150 -19.29 5.42 11.66
N GLU A 151 -18.64 4.36 11.16
CA GLU A 151 -19.34 3.12 10.79
C GLU A 151 -19.92 2.38 12.00
N GLU A 152 -19.30 2.46 13.18
CA GLU A 152 -19.85 1.89 14.42
C GLU A 152 -21.14 2.63 14.84
N HIS A 153 -21.22 3.94 14.62
CA HIS A 153 -22.44 4.73 14.86
C HIS A 153 -23.59 4.42 13.88
N VAL A 154 -23.29 4.00 12.64
CA VAL A 154 -24.32 3.70 11.62
C VAL A 154 -24.80 2.24 11.64
N ARG A 155 -24.09 1.33 12.31
CA ARG A 155 -24.45 -0.11 12.35
C ARG A 155 -25.58 -0.50 13.31
N GLY A 156 -26.29 0.48 13.88
CA GLY A 156 -27.54 0.29 14.62
C GLY A 156 -28.76 -0.06 13.74
N ARG A 157 -28.68 -1.05 12.84
CA ARG A 157 -29.81 -1.83 12.28
C ARG A 157 -29.33 -2.75 11.14
N LYS A 158 -28.94 -3.99 11.45
CA LYS A 158 -29.10 -5.07 10.47
C LYS A 158 -29.54 -6.37 11.14
N ARG A 159 -30.78 -6.73 10.81
CA ARG A 159 -31.48 -7.94 11.23
C ARG A 159 -30.69 -9.19 10.87
N GLY A 160 -30.69 -10.13 11.82
CA GLY A 160 -29.93 -11.37 11.74
C GLY A 160 -30.29 -12.27 10.57
N ARG A 161 -29.27 -12.99 10.10
CA ARG A 161 -29.41 -14.27 9.43
C ARG A 161 -28.41 -15.22 10.07
N LYS A 162 -28.95 -16.20 10.80
CA LYS A 162 -28.23 -17.40 11.26
C LYS A 162 -27.75 -18.17 10.02
N SER A 163 -26.48 -18.52 9.98
CA SER A 163 -26.03 -19.72 9.26
C SER A 163 -25.02 -20.45 10.14
N VAL A 164 -25.28 -21.74 10.29
CA VAL A 164 -24.63 -22.68 11.19
C VAL A 164 -23.46 -23.35 10.46
N ASP A 165 -22.50 -23.83 11.26
CA ASP A 165 -21.49 -24.86 10.98
C ASP A 165 -20.28 -24.55 10.08
N ALA A 166 -19.13 -24.34 10.74
CA ALA A 166 -17.84 -24.79 10.23
C ALA A 166 -17.03 -25.40 11.38
N LYS A 167 -16.98 -26.72 11.36
CA LYS A 167 -16.34 -27.63 12.32
C LYS A 167 -14.83 -27.66 12.04
N ALA A 168 -14.06 -27.40 13.09
CA ALA A 168 -12.73 -27.91 13.40
C ALA A 168 -11.81 -28.40 12.26
N LEU A 169 -10.67 -27.73 12.10
CA LEU A 169 -9.40 -28.42 11.90
C LEU A 169 -8.27 -27.64 12.59
N ASN A 170 -7.85 -28.24 13.70
CA ASN A 170 -6.80 -27.82 14.60
C ASN A 170 -5.51 -28.51 14.11
N VAL A 171 -4.51 -27.74 13.69
CA VAL A 171 -3.15 -28.27 13.45
C VAL A 171 -2.18 -27.42 14.26
N GLN A 172 -1.75 -28.02 15.38
CA GLN A 172 -0.58 -27.63 16.15
C GLN A 172 0.67 -27.72 15.27
N LEU A 173 1.44 -26.65 15.23
CA LEU A 173 2.85 -26.69 14.82
C LEU A 173 3.65 -25.89 15.83
N ASP A 174 4.23 -26.63 16.77
CA ASP A 174 5.28 -26.20 17.68
C ASP A 174 6.44 -25.62 16.87
N SER A 175 6.64 -24.31 17.01
CA SER A 175 7.91 -23.68 16.64
C SER A 175 8.31 -22.73 17.77
N LYS A 176 9.20 -23.25 18.62
CA LYS A 176 10.27 -22.54 19.32
C LYS A 176 10.02 -21.05 19.59
N SER A 177 9.60 -20.77 20.83
CA SER A 177 10.11 -19.70 21.70
C SER A 177 11.10 -18.71 21.02
N VAL A 178 10.53 -17.70 20.37
CA VAL A 178 11.16 -16.40 20.16
C VAL A 178 10.17 -15.43 20.77
N ASN A 179 10.59 -14.71 21.81
CA ASN A 179 9.79 -13.74 22.55
C ASN A 179 8.90 -12.88 21.62
N LYS A 180 7.66 -13.33 21.40
CA LYS A 180 6.63 -12.45 20.85
C LYS A 180 6.40 -11.40 21.94
N PRO A 181 6.55 -10.09 21.67
CA PRO A 181 6.10 -9.10 22.63
C PRO A 181 4.64 -9.42 22.95
N SER A 182 4.35 -9.62 24.24
CA SER A 182 2.98 -9.78 24.75
C SER A 182 2.08 -8.77 24.06
N GLU A 183 0.86 -9.15 23.68
CA GLU A 183 -0.11 -8.21 23.09
C GLU A 183 -0.26 -6.94 23.94
N GLU A 184 -0.11 -7.07 25.25
CA GLU A 184 -0.07 -5.96 26.22
C GLU A 184 1.12 -5.03 25.99
N ARG A 185 2.30 -5.57 25.68
CA ARG A 185 3.48 -4.79 25.35
C ARG A 185 3.28 -3.96 24.07
N ARG A 186 2.62 -4.53 23.06
CA ARG A 186 2.27 -3.78 21.84
C ARG A 186 1.27 -2.66 22.12
N LYS A 187 0.27 -2.91 22.97
CA LYS A 187 -0.69 -1.88 23.41
C LYS A 187 0.01 -0.76 24.19
N GLN A 188 0.95 -1.10 25.06
CA GLN A 188 1.76 -0.12 25.79
C GLN A 188 2.66 0.70 24.86
N GLU A 189 3.36 0.04 23.93
CA GLU A 189 4.19 0.72 22.91
C GLU A 189 3.35 1.68 22.07
N LEU A 190 2.15 1.27 21.62
CA LEU A 190 1.24 2.14 20.88
C LEU A 190 0.77 3.34 21.73
N HIS A 191 0.39 3.09 22.98
CA HIS A 191 -0.03 4.14 23.90
C HIS A 191 1.07 5.19 24.15
N TYR A 192 2.29 4.76 24.44
CA TYR A 192 3.41 5.68 24.62
C TYR A 192 3.76 6.42 23.33
N MET A 193 3.58 5.78 22.17
CA MET A 193 3.80 6.44 20.89
C MET A 193 2.78 7.54 20.61
N ASN A 194 1.51 7.32 20.98
CA ASN A 194 0.47 8.35 20.86
C ASN A 194 0.76 9.53 21.79
N LEU A 195 1.06 9.28 23.07
CA LEU A 195 1.46 10.33 24.02
C LEU A 195 2.67 11.12 23.50
N TRP A 196 3.69 10.43 22.98
CA TRP A 196 4.88 11.08 22.42
C TRP A 196 4.55 12.00 21.24
N ARG A 197 3.61 11.60 20.36
CA ARG A 197 3.14 12.45 19.25
C ARG A 197 2.37 13.66 19.76
N GLU A 198 1.45 13.47 20.71
CA GLU A 198 0.65 14.55 21.31
C GLU A 198 1.54 15.60 21.98
N ALA A 199 2.52 15.20 22.80
CA ALA A 199 3.46 16.18 23.37
C ALA A 199 4.28 16.90 22.29
N ARG A 200 4.58 16.24 21.16
CA ARG A 200 5.33 16.88 20.07
C ARG A 200 4.49 17.93 19.35
N SER A 201 3.22 17.66 19.07
CA SER A 201 2.31 18.63 18.45
C SER A 201 2.01 19.79 19.40
N GLU A 202 1.75 19.51 20.68
CA GLU A 202 1.49 20.51 21.71
C GLU A 202 2.72 21.39 21.97
N LEU A 203 3.94 20.83 22.00
CA LEU A 203 5.18 21.61 22.05
C LEU A 203 5.32 22.57 20.85
N LYS A 204 4.85 22.17 19.67
CA LYS A 204 4.89 23.03 18.48
C LYS A 204 3.88 24.18 18.61
N ALA A 205 2.67 23.89 19.11
CA ALA A 205 1.64 24.88 19.37
C ALA A 205 2.08 25.91 20.43
N MET A 206 2.54 25.45 21.61
CA MET A 206 3.00 26.34 22.68
C MET A 206 4.20 27.20 22.27
N ARG A 207 5.12 26.67 21.43
CA ARG A 207 6.22 27.48 20.87
C ARG A 207 5.75 28.55 19.89
N GLN A 208 4.63 28.32 19.22
CA GLN A 208 4.01 29.32 18.35
C GLN A 208 3.29 30.38 19.18
N GLU A 209 2.50 29.97 20.18
CA GLU A 209 1.85 30.88 21.15
C GLU A 209 2.87 31.76 21.85
N LEU A 210 4.02 31.20 22.28
CA LEU A 210 5.11 31.96 22.90
C LEU A 210 5.69 33.06 21.99
N LYS A 211 5.59 32.93 20.65
CA LYS A 211 6.04 33.97 19.71
C LYS A 211 5.01 35.09 19.55
N GLU A 212 3.74 34.78 19.76
CA GLU A 212 2.62 35.69 19.56
C GLU A 212 2.27 36.44 20.85
N GLU A 213 2.52 35.82 22.01
CA GLU A 213 2.26 36.37 23.33
C GLU A 213 3.21 37.54 23.68
N LYS A 214 2.66 38.58 24.30
CA LYS A 214 3.37 39.82 24.67
C LYS A 214 3.34 40.07 26.17
N VAL A 215 2.47 39.38 26.91
CA VAL A 215 2.36 39.51 28.36
C VAL A 215 3.49 38.74 29.04
N ALA A 216 4.31 39.44 29.83
CA ALA A 216 5.51 38.86 30.45
C ALA A 216 5.21 37.67 31.38
N GLU A 217 4.13 37.73 32.15
CA GLU A 217 3.69 36.66 33.06
C GLU A 217 3.28 35.40 32.29
N ALA A 218 2.46 35.55 31.24
CA ALA A 218 2.05 34.46 30.36
C ALA A 218 3.25 33.82 29.61
N ILE A 219 4.25 34.62 29.23
CA ILE A 219 5.50 34.11 28.63
C ILE A 219 6.29 33.23 29.60
N GLU A 220 6.34 33.57 30.89
CA GLU A 220 7.03 32.76 31.90
C GLU A 220 6.31 31.45 32.17
N GLU A 221 4.98 31.48 32.27
CA GLU A 221 4.14 30.29 32.41
C GLU A 221 4.31 29.34 31.21
N LEU A 222 4.16 29.84 29.97
CA LEU A 222 4.35 29.05 28.75
C LEU A 222 5.76 28.45 28.65
N LYS A 223 6.80 29.15 29.11
CA LYS A 223 8.17 28.60 29.16
C LYS A 223 8.28 27.46 30.16
N ALA A 224 7.64 27.57 31.32
CA ALA A 224 7.63 26.51 32.33
C ALA A 224 6.91 25.25 31.79
N ASP A 225 5.77 25.44 31.11
CA ASP A 225 5.00 24.36 30.50
C ASP A 225 5.79 23.67 29.38
N ILE A 226 6.43 24.43 28.49
CA ILE A 226 7.32 23.88 27.46
C ILE A 226 8.44 23.03 28.07
N VAL A 227 9.03 23.45 29.20
CA VAL A 227 10.06 22.67 29.89
C VAL A 227 9.48 21.39 30.50
N GLY A 228 8.30 21.46 31.11
CA GLY A 228 7.60 20.28 31.65
C GLY A 228 7.25 19.26 30.56
N LEU A 229 6.73 19.75 29.44
CA LEU A 229 6.31 18.92 28.32
C LEU A 229 7.50 18.29 27.57
N LYS A 230 8.63 18.99 27.48
CA LYS A 230 9.90 18.41 26.99
C LYS A 230 10.34 17.20 27.82
N LYS A 231 10.31 17.31 29.15
CA LYS A 231 10.68 16.20 30.04
C LYS A 231 9.77 14.98 29.87
N LYS A 232 8.45 15.20 29.77
CA LYS A 232 7.48 14.12 29.51
C LYS A 232 7.71 13.46 28.15
N LYS A 233 7.96 14.25 27.10
CA LYS A 233 8.30 13.73 25.77
C LYS A 233 9.55 12.85 25.82
N GLU A 234 10.61 13.29 26.51
CA GLU A 234 11.84 12.50 26.67
C GLU A 234 11.61 11.20 27.46
N GLU A 235 10.77 11.24 28.50
CA GLU A 235 10.39 10.05 29.26
C GLU A 235 9.66 9.02 28.40
N TRP A 236 8.70 9.45 27.57
CA TRP A 236 8.01 8.56 26.63
C TRP A 236 8.94 8.04 25.53
N ALA A 237 9.87 8.87 25.04
CA ALA A 237 10.89 8.44 24.09
C ALA A 237 11.80 7.34 24.67
N ARG A 238 12.17 7.46 25.95
CA ARG A 238 12.92 6.43 26.69
C ARG A 238 12.15 5.13 26.80
N LEU A 239 10.87 5.19 27.16
CA LEU A 239 10.02 4.00 27.26
C LEU A 239 9.88 3.27 25.92
N LEU A 240 9.93 4.01 24.81
CA LEU A 240 9.89 3.49 23.44
C LEU A 240 11.26 3.05 22.90
N GLY A 241 12.37 3.33 23.60
CA GLY A 241 13.72 3.02 23.12
C GLY A 241 14.16 3.85 21.91
N ILE A 242 13.58 5.02 21.70
CA ILE A 242 13.90 5.97 20.60
C ILE A 242 14.75 7.15 21.09
N GLU A 243 15.54 6.94 22.14
CA GLU A 243 16.43 7.97 22.71
C GLU A 243 17.42 8.48 21.65
N GLY A 244 17.62 9.80 21.59
CA GLY A 244 18.60 10.44 20.69
C GLY A 244 18.07 10.83 19.31
N CYS A 245 16.80 10.59 18.99
CA CYS A 245 16.14 11.19 17.82
C CYS A 245 15.76 12.66 18.11
N ASP A 246 16.76 13.54 18.12
CA ASP A 246 16.55 14.99 18.09
C ASP A 246 16.00 15.40 16.72
N VAL A 247 14.68 15.61 16.64
CA VAL A 247 13.97 16.25 15.51
C VAL A 247 13.11 17.40 16.02
#